data_AF-A0A094K2E3-F1
#
_entry.id   AF-A0A094K2E3-F1
#
_cell.length_a   1.000
_cell.length_b   1.000
_cell.length_c   1.000
_cell.angle_alpha   90.00
_cell.angle_beta   90.00
_cell.angle_gamma   90.00
#
_symmetry.space_group_name_H-M   'P 1'
#
loop_
_entity.id
_entity.type
_entity.pdbx_description
1 polymer ?
#
loop_
_entity_poly.entity_id
_entity_poly.type
_entity_poly.pdbx_seq_one_letter_code
_entity_poly.pdbx_strand_id
1 'polypeptide(L)'
;READAIQNPLIEIEILENLPQRELATYISRCKIFIFLSKKEGDNKALVEAMFVDVPAIVFDKTIGGARSRINPSTGVVSSDEQLAETIIYMLDHYKDFSPRAWALEHTGSSISTRVLNDVIKRTVIGLGEKFTENIEEKTNSPNLAYKNPTRRDRFKRDYEFILSCQRVS
;
A
#
# COMPACT_ATOMS: atom_id res chain seq x y z
N ARG A 1 30.12 -10.36 -3.38
CA ARG A 1 30.00 -11.65 -2.68
C ARG A 1 28.99 -12.44 -3.49
N GLU A 2 29.49 -13.32 -4.34
CA GLU A 2 28.68 -14.23 -5.14
C GLU A 2 27.89 -15.11 -4.17
N ALA A 3 26.57 -15.11 -4.32
CA ALA A 3 25.71 -16.07 -3.64
C ALA A 3 25.83 -17.38 -4.41
N ASP A 4 26.54 -18.34 -3.84
CA ASP A 4 26.48 -19.71 -4.33
C ASP A 4 25.00 -20.14 -4.37
N ALA A 5 24.55 -20.52 -5.56
CA ALA A 5 23.19 -20.98 -5.77
C ALA A 5 22.95 -22.24 -4.94
N ILE A 6 22.15 -22.11 -3.89
CA ILE A 6 21.65 -23.25 -3.12
C ILE A 6 20.67 -23.99 -4.04
N GLN A 7 21.17 -24.91 -4.86
CA GLN A 7 20.33 -25.79 -5.67
C GLN A 7 19.81 -26.93 -4.77
N ASN A 8 18.66 -26.69 -4.14
CA ASN A 8 17.85 -27.75 -3.54
C ASN A 8 16.84 -28.21 -4.60
N PRO A 9 16.87 -29.49 -5.04
CA PRO A 9 15.99 -29.98 -6.12
C PRO A 9 14.49 -29.95 -5.80
N LEU A 10 14.11 -29.64 -4.56
CA LEU A 10 12.72 -29.48 -4.13
C LEU A 10 12.25 -28.02 -4.13
N ILE A 11 13.14 -27.06 -4.40
CA ILE A 11 12.85 -25.62 -4.33
C ILE A 11 13.10 -24.98 -5.69
N GLU A 12 12.02 -24.49 -6.31
CA GLU A 12 12.09 -23.66 -7.50
C GLU A 12 12.08 -22.18 -7.11
N ILE A 13 13.03 -21.41 -7.65
CA ILE A 13 13.12 -19.97 -7.43
C ILE A 13 13.05 -19.28 -8.78
N GLU A 14 12.03 -18.44 -8.94
CA GLU A 14 11.86 -17.57 -10.10
C GLU A 14 12.07 -16.11 -9.64
N ILE A 15 12.90 -15.37 -10.37
CA ILE A 15 13.13 -13.93 -10.13
C ILE A 15 12.53 -13.17 -11.30
N LEU A 16 11.50 -12.37 -11.02
CA LEU A 16 10.83 -11.52 -11.99
C LEU A 16 11.24 -10.07 -11.79
N GLU A 17 11.92 -9.49 -12.78
CA GLU A 17 12.39 -8.10 -12.75
C GLU A 17 11.56 -7.20 -13.66
N ASN A 18 11.41 -5.92 -13.29
CA ASN A 18 10.77 -4.87 -14.09
C ASN A 18 9.36 -5.22 -14.61
N LEU A 19 8.56 -5.94 -13.81
CA LEU A 19 7.18 -6.25 -14.15
C LEU A 19 6.36 -4.95 -14.36
N PRO A 20 5.56 -4.85 -15.44
CA PRO A 20 4.65 -3.74 -15.63
C PRO A 20 3.67 -3.63 -14.45
N GLN A 21 3.41 -2.41 -13.96
CA GLN A 21 2.53 -2.20 -12.80
C GLN A 21 1.14 -2.83 -12.98
N ARG A 22 0.62 -2.88 -14.23
CA ARG A 22 -0.67 -3.51 -14.55
C ARG A 22 -0.66 -5.02 -14.41
N GLU A 23 0.49 -5.65 -14.57
CA GLU A 23 0.65 -7.11 -14.49
C GLU A 23 1.00 -7.57 -13.08
N LEU A 24 1.64 -6.71 -12.27
CA LEU A 24 2.03 -7.02 -10.90
C LEU A 24 0.86 -7.57 -10.06
N ALA A 25 -0.32 -6.96 -10.15
CA ALA A 25 -1.51 -7.43 -9.44
C ALA A 25 -1.90 -8.86 -9.86
N THR A 26 -1.79 -9.18 -11.15
CA THR A 26 -2.06 -10.51 -11.68
C THR A 26 -1.07 -11.54 -11.13
N TYR A 27 0.22 -11.21 -11.08
CA TYR A 27 1.23 -12.09 -10.50
C TYR A 27 0.99 -12.33 -9.01
N ILE A 28 0.81 -11.25 -8.23
CA ILE A 28 0.59 -11.38 -6.79
C ILE A 28 -0.69 -12.16 -6.50
N SER A 29 -1.78 -11.96 -7.26
CA SER A 29 -3.05 -12.68 -7.04
C SER A 29 -2.94 -14.21 -7.17
N ARG A 30 -1.87 -14.72 -7.79
CA ARG A 30 -1.60 -16.16 -7.92
C ARG A 30 -0.77 -16.71 -6.75
N CYS A 31 -0.20 -15.84 -5.92
CA CYS A 31 0.55 -16.23 -4.74
C CYS A 31 -0.40 -16.66 -3.62
N LYS A 32 0.02 -17.63 -2.80
CA LYS A 32 -0.72 -18.01 -1.58
C LYS A 32 -0.44 -17.07 -0.42
N ILE A 33 0.80 -16.59 -0.33
CA ILE A 33 1.28 -15.72 0.75
C ILE A 33 2.25 -14.68 0.18
N PHE A 34 2.30 -13.52 0.81
CA PHE A 34 3.29 -12.46 0.57
C PHE A 34 4.25 -12.41 1.75
N ILE A 35 5.56 -12.27 1.52
CA ILE A 35 6.55 -12.26 2.60
C ILE A 35 7.34 -10.95 2.55
N PHE A 36 7.40 -10.25 3.69
CA PHE A 36 8.09 -8.98 3.82
C PHE A 36 9.05 -8.99 5.01
N LEU A 37 10.36 -9.07 4.71
CA LEU A 37 11.42 -9.23 5.72
C LEU A 37 12.31 -8.00 5.90
N SER A 38 11.93 -6.83 5.35
CA SER A 38 12.72 -5.62 5.54
C SER A 38 12.69 -5.15 7.00
N LYS A 39 13.87 -4.84 7.55
CA LYS A 39 14.01 -4.30 8.90
C LYS A 39 13.54 -2.85 9.01
N LYS A 40 13.63 -2.06 7.94
CA LYS A 40 13.27 -0.65 7.96
C LYS A 40 12.70 -0.24 6.62
N GLU A 41 11.44 0.19 6.63
CA GLU A 41 10.72 0.65 5.44
C GLU A 41 9.70 1.70 5.87
N GLY A 42 9.31 2.58 4.95
CA GLY A 42 8.18 3.47 5.21
C GLY A 42 6.85 2.71 5.19
N ASP A 43 5.90 3.24 4.44
CA ASP A 43 4.71 2.48 4.08
C ASP A 43 5.04 1.59 2.88
N ASN A 44 4.85 0.28 3.01
CA ASN A 44 5.20 -0.65 1.95
C ASN A 44 4.02 -0.81 0.98
N LYS A 45 4.18 -0.28 -0.24
CA LYS A 45 3.12 -0.34 -1.27
C LYS A 45 2.82 -1.77 -1.70
N ALA A 46 3.83 -2.63 -1.81
CA ALA A 46 3.66 -4.02 -2.25
C ALA A 46 2.79 -4.84 -1.27
N LEU A 47 2.95 -4.62 0.04
CA LEU A 47 2.08 -5.21 1.07
C LEU A 47 0.63 -4.78 0.85
N VAL A 48 0.39 -3.49 0.64
CA VAL A 48 -0.97 -2.98 0.39
C VAL A 48 -1.54 -3.54 -0.91
N GLU A 49 -0.73 -3.65 -1.97
CA GLU A 49 -1.12 -4.27 -3.25
C GLU A 49 -1.49 -5.75 -3.06
N ALA A 50 -0.70 -6.51 -2.29
CA ALA A 50 -1.00 -7.90 -1.94
C ALA A 50 -2.33 -8.03 -1.19
N MET A 51 -2.59 -7.15 -0.22
CA MET A 51 -3.86 -7.14 0.50
C MET A 51 -5.04 -6.85 -0.43
N PHE A 52 -4.92 -5.93 -1.38
CA PHE A 52 -6.01 -5.61 -2.32
C PHE A 52 -6.33 -6.75 -3.31
N VAL A 53 -5.39 -7.65 -3.56
CA VAL A 53 -5.61 -8.90 -4.32
C VAL A 53 -5.85 -10.12 -3.44
N ASP A 54 -6.16 -9.89 -2.16
CA ASP A 54 -6.55 -10.88 -1.16
C ASP A 54 -5.48 -11.92 -0.79
N VAL A 55 -4.22 -11.50 -0.79
CA VAL A 55 -3.08 -12.35 -0.41
C VAL A 55 -2.61 -11.99 1.00
N PRO A 56 -2.62 -12.93 1.96
CA PRO A 56 -2.17 -12.67 3.32
C PRO A 56 -0.65 -12.56 3.41
N ALA A 57 -0.17 -11.83 4.41
CA ALA A 57 1.24 -11.46 4.51
C ALA A 57 1.95 -11.97 5.77
N ILE A 58 3.20 -12.40 5.62
CA ILE A 58 4.16 -12.56 6.72
C ILE A 58 5.00 -11.30 6.78
N VAL A 59 5.05 -10.64 7.94
CA VAL A 59 5.90 -9.46 8.18
C VAL A 59 6.89 -9.76 9.29
N PHE A 60 8.14 -9.32 9.09
CA PHE A 60 9.18 -9.50 10.09
C PHE A 60 8.89 -8.72 11.39
N ASP A 61 9.12 -9.37 12.53
CA ASP A 61 8.81 -8.81 13.84
C ASP A 61 9.62 -7.54 14.16
N LYS A 62 10.88 -7.46 13.70
CA LYS A 62 11.73 -6.29 13.91
C LYS A 62 11.61 -5.26 12.78
N THR A 63 10.58 -5.34 11.93
CA THR A 63 10.28 -4.27 10.96
C THR A 63 9.94 -2.96 11.67
N ILE A 64 10.71 -1.92 11.37
CA ILE A 64 10.45 -0.53 11.74
C ILE A 64 9.80 0.15 10.55
N GLY A 65 8.53 0.55 10.68
CA GLY A 65 7.78 1.11 9.55
C GLY A 65 6.27 0.96 9.65
N GLY A 66 5.59 1.29 8.55
CA GLY A 66 4.13 1.18 8.43
C GLY A 66 3.63 -0.24 8.13
N ALA A 67 4.50 -1.17 7.71
CA ALA A 67 4.07 -2.52 7.32
C ALA A 67 3.46 -3.31 8.49
N ARG A 68 4.08 -3.25 9.69
CA ARG A 68 3.63 -4.01 10.86
C ARG A 68 2.23 -3.59 11.35
N SER A 69 1.85 -2.33 11.21
CA SER A 69 0.53 -1.85 11.67
C SER A 69 -0.65 -2.38 10.85
N ARG A 70 -0.36 -3.00 9.69
CA ARG A 70 -1.36 -3.59 8.79
C ARG A 70 -1.59 -5.07 9.05
N ILE A 71 -0.77 -5.70 9.91
CA ILE A 71 -0.86 -7.13 10.23
C ILE A 71 -1.72 -7.35 11.47
N ASN A 72 -2.73 -8.19 11.31
CA ASN A 72 -3.69 -8.61 12.32
C ASN A 72 -4.25 -10.01 11.93
N PRO A 73 -5.08 -10.66 12.77
CA PRO A 73 -5.57 -12.00 12.50
C PRO A 73 -6.28 -12.20 11.16
N SER A 74 -6.84 -11.13 10.56
CA SER A 74 -7.49 -11.19 9.24
C SER A 74 -6.55 -10.96 8.07
N THR A 75 -5.34 -10.43 8.29
CA THR A 75 -4.46 -9.97 7.20
C THR A 75 -3.15 -10.73 7.10
N GLY A 76 -2.72 -11.41 8.16
CA GLY A 76 -1.48 -12.19 8.13
C GLY A 76 -0.87 -12.43 9.51
N VAL A 77 0.43 -12.71 9.53
CA VAL A 77 1.19 -13.07 10.73
C VAL A 77 2.48 -12.27 10.81
N VAL A 78 2.84 -11.86 12.03
CA VAL A 78 4.17 -11.30 12.32
C VAL A 78 5.09 -12.46 12.73
N SER A 79 6.24 -12.59 12.10
CA SER A 79 7.19 -13.69 12.36
C SER A 79 8.58 -13.17 12.70
N SER A 80 9.26 -13.83 13.63
CA SER A 80 10.72 -13.69 13.79
C SER A 80 11.48 -14.55 12.77
N ASP A 81 12.81 -14.43 12.73
CA ASP A 81 13.66 -15.27 11.88
C ASP A 81 13.58 -16.74 12.30
N GLU A 82 13.51 -16.99 13.60
CA GLU A 82 13.48 -18.33 14.20
C GLU A 82 12.16 -19.06 13.91
N GLN A 83 11.05 -18.31 13.79
CA GLN A 83 9.70 -18.84 13.57
C GLN A 83 9.28 -18.82 12.10
N LEU A 84 10.11 -18.28 11.20
CA LEU A 84 9.71 -18.04 9.81
C LEU A 84 9.31 -19.31 9.07
N ALA A 85 10.08 -20.40 9.26
CA ALA A 85 9.78 -21.68 8.62
C ALA A 85 8.41 -22.23 9.06
N GLU A 86 8.14 -22.24 10.37
CA GLU A 86 6.88 -22.71 10.93
C GLU A 86 5.71 -21.82 10.49
N THR A 87 5.91 -20.50 10.45
CA THR A 87 4.91 -19.53 10.02
C THR A 87 4.56 -19.71 8.54
N ILE A 88 5.56 -19.95 7.68
CA ILE A 88 5.34 -20.23 6.25
C ILE A 88 4.49 -21.49 6.10
N ILE A 89 4.84 -22.59 6.77
CA ILE A 89 4.08 -23.85 6.70
C ILE A 89 2.63 -23.62 7.16
N TYR A 90 2.44 -23.03 8.34
CA TYR A 90 1.12 -22.73 8.88
C TYR A 90 0.28 -21.90 7.89
N MET A 91 0.83 -20.81 7.36
CA MET A 91 0.07 -19.97 6.44
C MET A 91 -0.18 -20.65 5.10
N LEU A 92 0.70 -21.52 4.60
CA LEU A 92 0.43 -22.27 3.37
C LEU A 92 -0.75 -23.24 3.51
N ASP A 93 -0.98 -23.77 4.72
CA ASP A 93 -2.12 -24.64 5.03
C ASP A 93 -3.42 -23.84 5.29
N HIS A 94 -3.30 -22.61 5.81
CA HIS A 94 -4.43 -21.80 6.29
C HIS A 94 -4.64 -20.48 5.52
N TYR A 95 -3.98 -20.26 4.37
CA TYR A 95 -4.01 -18.96 3.68
C TYR A 95 -5.43 -18.50 3.29
N LYS A 96 -6.37 -19.44 3.14
CA LYS A 96 -7.77 -19.18 2.81
C LYS A 96 -8.60 -18.70 4.01
N ASP A 97 -8.08 -18.81 5.22
CA ASP A 97 -8.75 -18.37 6.45
C ASP A 97 -8.55 -16.87 6.70
N PHE A 98 -7.67 -16.24 5.93
CA PHE A 98 -7.44 -14.80 5.96
C PHE A 98 -8.33 -14.08 4.95
N SER A 99 -8.59 -12.80 5.20
CA SER A 99 -9.39 -11.94 4.33
C SER A 99 -8.79 -10.52 4.24
N PRO A 100 -7.52 -10.38 3.81
CA PRO A 100 -6.82 -9.09 3.83
C PRO A 100 -7.47 -8.05 2.94
N ARG A 101 -8.17 -8.45 1.86
CA ARG A 101 -8.85 -7.50 0.97
C ARG A 101 -10.02 -6.81 1.65
N ALA A 102 -10.81 -7.54 2.43
CA ALA A 102 -11.91 -6.98 3.19
C ALA A 102 -11.39 -5.91 4.15
N TRP A 103 -10.33 -6.24 4.92
CA TRP A 103 -9.68 -5.28 5.80
C TRP A 103 -9.14 -4.06 5.03
N ALA A 104 -8.49 -4.28 3.88
CA ALA A 104 -7.88 -3.21 3.12
C ALA A 104 -8.89 -2.21 2.57
N LEU A 105 -10.03 -2.68 2.06
CA LEU A 105 -11.12 -1.84 1.58
C LEU A 105 -11.73 -0.94 2.67
N GLU A 106 -11.70 -1.39 3.91
CA GLU A 106 -12.25 -0.66 5.06
C GLU A 106 -11.25 0.31 5.69
N HIS A 107 -9.95 -0.03 5.68
CA HIS A 107 -8.95 0.64 6.52
C HIS A 107 -7.87 1.41 5.75
N THR A 108 -7.67 1.15 4.46
CA THR A 108 -6.60 1.78 3.68
C THR A 108 -7.02 2.15 2.25
N GLY A 109 -6.09 2.71 1.50
CA GLY A 109 -6.32 3.19 0.14
C GLY A 109 -6.63 4.68 0.05
N SER A 110 -6.67 5.18 -1.18
CA SER A 110 -6.77 6.62 -1.47
C SER A 110 -8.08 7.23 -0.96
N SER A 111 -9.17 6.47 -0.92
CA SER A 111 -10.47 6.95 -0.42
C SER A 111 -10.42 7.24 1.08
N ILE A 112 -9.84 6.32 1.86
CA ILE A 112 -9.67 6.48 3.31
C ILE A 112 -8.72 7.63 3.63
N SER A 113 -7.57 7.70 2.95
CA SER A 113 -6.60 8.78 3.13
C SER A 113 -7.19 10.15 2.79
N THR A 114 -7.98 10.23 1.71
CA THR A 114 -8.65 11.47 1.29
C THR A 114 -9.66 11.91 2.35
N ARG A 115 -10.46 10.99 2.88
CA ARG A 115 -11.43 11.29 3.94
C ARG A 115 -10.73 11.81 5.21
N VAL A 116 -9.70 11.12 5.70
CA VAL A 116 -8.97 11.54 6.91
C VAL A 116 -8.34 12.92 6.72
N LEU A 117 -7.70 13.17 5.58
CA LEU A 117 -7.12 14.48 5.29
C LEU A 117 -8.18 15.57 5.20
N ASN A 118 -9.30 15.29 4.55
CA ASN A 118 -10.44 16.20 4.45
C ASN A 118 -10.98 16.60 5.83
N ASP A 119 -11.12 15.63 6.74
CA ASP A 119 -11.60 15.86 8.10
C ASP A 119 -10.62 16.71 8.93
N VAL A 120 -9.31 16.55 8.72
CA VAL A 120 -8.30 17.43 9.33
C VAL A 120 -8.41 18.84 8.78
N ILE A 121 -8.44 19.02 7.46
CA ILE A 121 -8.56 20.35 6.82
C ILE A 121 -9.84 21.05 7.28
N LYS A 122 -10.98 20.36 7.26
CA LYS A 122 -12.27 20.90 7.69
C LYS A 122 -12.23 21.39 9.14
N ARG A 123 -11.68 20.58 10.05
CA ARG A 123 -11.54 20.97 11.46
C ARG A 123 -10.66 22.20 11.62
N THR A 124 -9.54 22.26 10.90
CA THR A 124 -8.61 23.40 10.95
C THR A 124 -9.27 24.68 10.43
N VAL A 125 -9.93 24.63 9.26
CA VAL A 125 -10.62 25.79 8.67
C VAL A 125 -11.70 26.34 9.61
N ILE A 126 -12.56 25.46 10.15
CA ILE A 126 -13.60 25.87 11.10
C ILE A 126 -12.99 26.44 12.38
N GLY A 127 -11.91 25.84 12.88
CA GLY A 127 -11.21 26.30 14.09
C GLY A 127 -10.57 27.69 13.93
N LEU A 128 -10.24 28.09 12.70
CA LEU A 128 -9.75 29.43 12.38
C LEU A 128 -10.89 30.46 12.18
N GLY A 129 -12.16 30.06 12.33
CA GLY A 129 -13.32 30.92 12.10
C GLY A 129 -13.70 31.06 10.61
N GLU A 130 -13.05 30.29 9.74
CA GLU A 130 -13.31 30.30 8.30
C GLU A 130 -14.42 29.32 7.92
N LYS A 131 -15.09 29.59 6.80
CA LYS A 131 -16.15 28.71 6.28
C LYS A 131 -15.55 27.59 5.42
N PHE A 132 -15.72 26.33 5.86
CA PHE A 132 -15.43 25.17 5.01
C PHE A 132 -16.56 24.97 3.98
N THR A 133 -16.22 24.96 2.70
CA THR A 133 -17.19 24.98 1.60
C THR A 133 -17.35 23.63 0.90
N GLU A 134 -16.24 22.94 0.63
CA GLU A 134 -16.25 21.73 -0.18
C GLU A 134 -15.14 20.75 0.22
N ASN A 135 -15.40 19.47 -0.04
CA ASN A 135 -14.42 18.42 0.21
C ASN A 135 -13.31 18.41 -0.86
N ILE A 136 -12.12 17.96 -0.46
CA ILE A 136 -11.01 17.73 -1.38
C ILE A 136 -11.26 16.52 -2.30
N GLU A 137 -10.63 16.52 -3.48
CA GLU A 137 -10.72 15.41 -4.42
C GLU A 137 -9.74 14.28 -4.11
N GLU A 138 -10.16 13.04 -4.37
CA GLU A 138 -9.34 11.85 -4.19
C GLU A 138 -8.18 11.81 -5.21
N LYS A 139 -6.97 11.55 -4.69
CA LYS A 139 -5.76 11.45 -5.50
C LYS A 139 -5.10 10.08 -5.34
N THR A 140 -4.46 9.62 -6.40
CA THR A 140 -3.75 8.35 -6.48
C THR A 140 -2.36 8.56 -7.08
N ASN A 141 -1.42 7.66 -6.79
CA ASN A 141 -0.07 7.69 -7.37
C ASN A 141 0.11 6.52 -8.35
N SER A 142 0.19 6.81 -9.65
CA SER A 142 0.57 5.82 -10.68
C SER A 142 1.02 6.49 -11.99
N PRO A 143 2.34 6.62 -12.25
CA PRO A 143 3.44 6.65 -11.28
C PRO A 143 3.48 7.97 -10.49
N ASN A 144 2.91 9.05 -11.03
CA ASN A 144 2.85 10.37 -10.43
C ASN A 144 1.50 10.61 -9.75
N LEU A 145 1.45 11.63 -8.89
CA LEU A 145 0.23 12.08 -8.25
C LEU A 145 -0.78 12.58 -9.29
N ALA A 146 -1.93 11.93 -9.36
CA ALA A 146 -3.04 12.26 -10.25
C ALA A 146 -4.36 12.25 -9.49
N TYR A 147 -5.38 12.90 -10.05
CA TYR A 147 -6.74 12.69 -9.58
C TYR A 147 -7.19 11.27 -9.95
N LYS A 148 -7.87 10.60 -9.03
CA LYS A 148 -8.42 9.26 -9.31
C LYS A 148 -9.45 9.31 -10.43
N ASN A 149 -10.25 10.37 -10.47
CA ASN A 149 -11.09 10.71 -11.60
C ASN A 149 -10.37 11.75 -12.48
N PRO A 150 -9.90 11.40 -13.69
CA PRO A 150 -9.14 12.30 -14.54
C PRO A 150 -9.87 13.60 -14.93
N THR A 151 -11.21 13.57 -15.01
CA THR A 151 -12.02 14.75 -15.38
C THR A 151 -11.99 15.85 -14.33
N ARG A 152 -11.55 15.55 -13.10
CA ARG A 152 -11.40 16.55 -12.03
C ARG A 152 -10.31 17.56 -12.30
N ARG A 153 -9.36 17.26 -13.19
CA ARG A 153 -8.32 18.24 -13.55
C ARG A 153 -8.92 19.50 -14.19
N ASP A 154 -9.94 19.34 -15.02
CA ASP A 154 -10.60 20.47 -15.70
C ASP A 154 -11.32 21.38 -14.72
N ARG A 155 -11.88 20.81 -13.64
CA ARG A 155 -12.53 21.57 -12.55
C ARG A 155 -11.59 22.61 -11.94
N PHE A 156 -10.33 22.24 -11.70
CA PHE A 156 -9.34 23.10 -11.04
C PHE A 156 -8.46 23.88 -12.01
N LYS A 157 -8.80 23.92 -13.31
CA LYS A 157 -7.96 24.59 -14.32
C LYS A 157 -7.63 26.03 -13.95
N ARG A 158 -8.63 26.79 -13.47
CA ARG A 158 -8.46 28.18 -13.03
C ARG A 158 -7.53 28.30 -11.82
N ASP A 159 -7.62 27.37 -10.87
CA ASP A 159 -6.75 27.37 -9.69
C ASP A 159 -5.29 27.09 -10.07
N TYR A 160 -5.06 26.16 -11.01
CA TYR A 160 -3.73 25.93 -11.57
C TYR A 160 -3.19 27.18 -12.28
N GLU A 161 -4.00 27.83 -13.12
CA GLU A 161 -3.63 29.08 -13.81
C GLU A 161 -3.29 30.18 -12.80
N PHE A 162 -4.08 30.32 -11.74
CA PHE A 162 -3.83 31.27 -10.65
C PHE A 162 -2.50 30.99 -9.95
N ILE A 163 -2.26 29.76 -9.48
CA ILE A 163 -1.00 29.40 -8.78
C ILE A 163 0.22 29.61 -9.70
N LEU A 164 0.12 29.23 -10.99
CA LEU A 164 1.19 29.45 -11.97
C LEU A 164 1.45 30.94 -12.22
N SER A 165 0.41 31.78 -12.17
CA SER A 165 0.57 33.23 -12.29
C SER A 165 1.38 33.82 -11.13
N CYS A 166 1.22 33.27 -9.91
CA CYS A 166 2.00 33.68 -8.74
C CYS A 166 3.49 33.29 -8.84
N GLN A 167 3.83 32.24 -9.60
CA GLN A 167 5.21 31.79 -9.77
C GLN A 167 6.01 32.67 -10.75
N ARG A 168 5.36 33.52 -11.54
CA ARG A 168 6.03 34.41 -12.53
C ARG A 168 6.37 35.79 -11.94
N VAL A 169 6.21 35.99 -10.64
CA VAL A 169 6.43 37.29 -9.95
C VAL A 169 7.64 37.24 -9.00
N SER A 170 8.57 36.30 -9.19
CA SER A 170 9.86 36.25 -8.48
C SER A 170 11.02 36.45 -9.44
#